data_AF-Q5ZIX1-F1
#
_entry.id   AF-Q5ZIX1-F1
#
_cell.length_a   1.000
_cell.length_b   1.000
_cell.length_c   1.000
_cell.angle_alpha   90.00
_cell.angle_beta   90.00
_cell.angle_gamma   90.00
#
_symmetry.space_group_name_H-M   'P 1'
#
loop_
_entity.id
_entity.type
_entity.pdbx_description
1 polymer ?
#
loop_
_entity_poly.entity_id
_entity_poly.type
_entity_poly.pdbx_seq_one_letter_code
_entity_poly.pdbx_strand_id
1 'polypeptide(L)'
;MTDYSEEQRNELEALESIYPDSFTVLSEKPTTFTITVTSEAGENDENVQTTLKFTYREKYPDETPLYEIVSQENLEDNDVTGIINLLEQQAEENLGMHPLKRSDSKQEGKMAW
;
A
#
# COMPACT_ATOMS: atom_id res chain seq x y z
N MET A 1 -24.79 -2.75 -0.27
CA MET A 1 -23.88 -2.31 -1.34
C MET A 1 -22.70 -1.71 -0.62
N THR A 2 -21.57 -2.40 -0.64
CA THR A 2 -20.33 -1.88 -0.07
C THR A 2 -19.96 -0.64 -0.86
N ASP A 3 -19.93 0.53 -0.23
CA ASP A 3 -19.53 1.76 -0.92
C ASP A 3 -18.00 1.82 -0.96
N TYR A 4 -17.44 1.13 -1.95
CA TYR A 4 -16.00 1.05 -2.17
C TYR A 4 -15.38 2.44 -2.36
N SER A 5 -16.16 3.40 -2.88
CA SER A 5 -15.68 4.77 -3.09
C SER A 5 -15.49 5.51 -1.76
N GLU A 6 -16.42 5.36 -0.81
CA GLU A 6 -16.27 5.93 0.53
C GLU A 6 -15.11 5.29 1.30
N GLU A 7 -14.93 3.97 1.23
CA GLU A 7 -13.80 3.29 1.88
C GLU A 7 -12.45 3.73 1.30
N GLN A 8 -12.32 3.76 -0.02
CA GLN A 8 -11.12 4.25 -0.71
C GLN A 8 -10.78 5.69 -0.32
N ARG A 9 -11.80 6.55 -0.19
CA ARG A 9 -11.61 7.94 0.21
C ARG A 9 -11.12 8.06 1.64
N ASN A 10 -11.75 7.34 2.59
CA ASN A 10 -11.33 7.36 3.99
C ASN A 10 -9.90 6.80 4.17
N GLU A 11 -9.54 5.75 3.42
CA GLU A 11 -8.18 5.19 3.45
C GLU A 11 -7.16 6.17 2.87
N LEU A 12 -7.50 6.84 1.76
CA LEU A 12 -6.63 7.84 1.15
C LEU A 12 -6.36 9.02 2.07
N GLU A 13 -7.38 9.53 2.76
CA GLU A 13 -7.21 10.58 3.78
C GLU A 13 -6.30 10.11 4.93
N ALA A 14 -6.40 8.83 5.32
CA ALA A 14 -5.52 8.26 6.33
C ALA A 14 -4.07 8.15 5.83
N LEU A 15 -3.86 7.69 4.59
CA LEU A 15 -2.53 7.56 3.99
C LEU A 15 -1.84 8.92 3.81
N GLU A 16 -2.58 9.94 3.37
CA GLU A 16 -2.07 11.31 3.26
C GLU A 16 -1.61 11.84 4.63
N SER A 17 -2.31 11.48 5.71
CA SER A 17 -1.90 11.86 7.06
C SER A 17 -0.72 11.04 7.61
N ILE A 18 -0.54 9.78 7.18
CA ILE A 18 0.56 8.92 7.63
C ILE A 18 1.86 9.26 6.88
N TYR A 19 1.76 9.53 5.58
CA TYR A 19 2.89 9.75 4.68
C TYR A 19 2.81 11.09 3.92
N PRO A 20 2.66 12.25 4.59
CA PRO A 20 2.42 13.53 3.92
C PRO A 20 3.55 13.96 2.96
N ASP A 21 4.79 13.60 3.26
CA ASP A 21 5.97 13.96 2.44
C ASP A 21 6.24 12.96 1.30
N SER A 22 5.75 11.73 1.44
CA SER A 22 6.01 10.62 0.49
C SER A 22 4.79 10.26 -0.35
N PHE A 23 3.61 10.76 -0.03
CA PHE A 23 2.35 10.44 -0.71
C PHE A 23 1.93 11.59 -1.63
N THR A 24 1.49 11.29 -2.85
CA THR A 24 1.01 12.30 -3.79
C THR A 24 -0.20 11.77 -4.55
N VAL A 25 -1.33 12.45 -4.42
CA VAL A 25 -2.55 12.11 -5.17
C VAL A 25 -2.43 12.60 -6.60
N LEU A 26 -2.63 11.71 -7.58
CA LEU A 26 -2.68 12.06 -9.00
C LEU A 26 -4.12 12.28 -9.47
N SER A 27 -5.06 11.46 -9.02
CA SER A 27 -6.48 11.54 -9.37
C SER A 27 -7.34 10.90 -8.30
N GLU A 28 -8.56 11.39 -8.12
CA GLU A 28 -9.52 10.82 -7.16
C GLU A 28 -10.53 9.87 -7.84
N LYS A 29 -10.66 9.89 -9.17
CA LYS A 29 -11.60 9.05 -9.94
C LYS A 29 -11.07 8.69 -11.34
N PRO A 30 -10.54 7.47 -11.54
CA PRO A 30 -10.25 6.45 -10.52
C PRO A 30 -9.14 6.92 -9.57
N THR A 31 -9.25 6.55 -8.30
CA THR A 31 -8.29 6.93 -7.27
C THR A 31 -6.91 6.42 -7.64
N THR A 32 -6.01 7.35 -7.95
CA THR A 32 -4.66 7.10 -8.41
C THR A 32 -3.72 7.99 -7.61
N PHE A 33 -2.71 7.40 -6.99
CA PHE A 33 -1.73 8.13 -6.21
C PHE A 33 -0.35 7.49 -6.38
N THR A 34 0.68 8.24 -6.06
CA THR A 34 2.06 7.77 -6.05
C THR A 34 2.62 7.86 -4.64
N ILE A 35 3.40 6.85 -4.27
CA ILE A 35 4.18 6.85 -3.03
C ILE A 35 5.66 6.77 -3.39
N THR A 36 6.42 7.74 -2.90
CA THR A 36 7.87 7.76 -3.01
C THR A 36 8.49 7.15 -1.76
N VAL A 37 9.06 5.96 -1.92
CA VAL A 37 9.78 5.24 -0.87
C VAL A 37 11.25 5.57 -1.01
N THR A 38 11.81 6.22 0.01
CA THR A 38 13.23 6.52 0.09
C THR A 38 13.81 5.72 1.25
N SER A 39 14.84 4.91 0.99
CA SER A 39 15.59 4.24 2.04
C SER A 39 16.48 5.26 2.75
N GLU A 40 16.69 5.08 4.06
CA GLU A 40 17.73 5.81 4.78
C GLU A 40 19.07 5.59 4.06
N ALA A 41 19.84 6.68 3.91
CA ALA A 41 21.13 6.66 3.26
C ALA A 41 22.02 5.63 3.98
N GLY A 42 22.50 4.64 3.22
CA GLY A 42 23.44 3.66 3.75
C GLY A 42 24.79 4.31 4.09
N GLU A 43 25.74 3.51 4.54
CA GLU A 43 27.10 3.97 4.89
C GLU A 43 27.86 4.67 3.75
N ASN A 44 27.37 4.60 2.50
CA ASN A 44 27.97 5.23 1.32
C ASN A 44 27.33 6.58 0.91
N ASP A 45 26.43 7.16 1.73
CA ASP A 45 25.70 8.40 1.38
C ASP A 45 24.78 8.27 0.14
N GLU A 46 24.64 7.06 -0.41
CA GLU A 46 23.72 6.76 -1.51
C GLU A 46 22.33 6.49 -0.94
N ASN A 47 21.41 7.42 -1.17
CA ASN A 47 20.00 7.21 -0.89
C ASN A 47 19.36 6.44 -2.05
N VAL A 48 18.45 5.56 -1.68
CA VAL A 48 17.79 4.67 -2.63
C VAL A 48 16.34 5.09 -2.68
N GLN A 49 15.83 5.46 -3.85
CA GLN A 49 14.49 6.03 -4.00
C GLN A 49 13.71 5.33 -5.10
N THR A 50 12.45 5.01 -4.83
CA THR A 50 11.51 4.52 -5.85
C THR A 50 10.16 5.19 -5.71
N THR A 51 9.54 5.51 -6.84
CA THR A 51 8.19 6.05 -6.90
C THR A 51 7.27 5.00 -7.50
N LEU A 52 6.35 4.54 -6.66
CA LEU A 52 5.36 3.53 -6.98
C LEU A 52 3.99 4.21 -7.17
N LYS A 53 3.34 3.96 -8.28
CA LYS A 53 1.96 4.40 -8.57
C LYS A 53 0.99 3.29 -8.20
N PHE A 54 0.00 3.66 -7.42
CA PHE A 54 -1.11 2.82 -7.01
C PHE A 54 -2.38 3.31 -7.70
N THR A 55 -3.11 2.41 -8.33
CA THR A 55 -4.42 2.71 -8.91
C THR A 55 -5.45 1.78 -8.30
N TYR A 56 -6.40 2.33 -7.53
CA TYR A 56 -7.49 1.55 -6.99
C TYR A 56 -8.42 1.09 -8.11
N ARG A 57 -8.76 -0.19 -8.09
CA ARG A 57 -9.73 -0.79 -9.02
C ARG A 57 -11.14 -0.60 -8.47
N GLU A 58 -12.14 -0.70 -9.35
CA GLU A 58 -13.57 -0.59 -8.96
C GLU A 58 -13.98 -1.60 -7.89
N LYS A 59 -13.27 -2.73 -7.81
CA LYS A 59 -13.50 -3.79 -6.83
C LYS A 59 -12.58 -3.73 -5.61
N TYR A 60 -11.73 -2.73 -5.45
CA TYR A 60 -10.91 -2.63 -4.24
C TYR A 60 -11.82 -2.31 -3.03
N PRO A 61 -11.71 -3.01 -1.87
CA PRO A 61 -10.62 -3.92 -1.44
C PRO A 61 -10.84 -5.43 -1.69
N ASP A 62 -11.83 -5.83 -2.49
CA ASP A 62 -11.99 -7.23 -2.96
C ASP A 62 -10.97 -7.62 -4.06
N GLU A 63 -10.38 -6.65 -4.75
CA GLU A 63 -9.35 -6.85 -5.78
C GLU A 63 -8.13 -5.97 -5.50
N THR A 64 -6.92 -6.46 -5.79
CA THR A 64 -5.69 -5.70 -5.53
C THR A 64 -5.65 -4.40 -6.35
N PRO A 65 -5.07 -3.32 -5.80
CA PRO A 65 -4.69 -2.15 -6.60
C PRO A 65 -3.74 -2.56 -7.74
N LEU A 66 -3.69 -1.74 -8.78
CA LEU A 66 -2.59 -1.81 -9.75
C LEU A 66 -1.36 -1.10 -9.20
N TYR A 67 -0.22 -1.77 -9.26
CA TYR A 67 1.10 -1.23 -8.90
C TYR A 67 1.90 -0.99 -10.17
N GLU A 68 2.49 0.20 -10.31
CA GLU A 68 3.33 0.56 -11.45
C GLU A 68 4.53 1.38 -10.98
N ILE A 69 5.72 1.12 -11.53
CA ILE A 69 6.93 1.88 -11.20
C ILE A 69 6.98 3.11 -12.09
N VAL A 70 6.96 4.29 -11.48
CA VAL A 70 7.08 5.56 -12.21
C VAL A 70 8.54 5.97 -12.33
N SER A 71 9.30 5.80 -11.26
CA SER A 71 10.73 6.08 -11.24
C SER A 71 11.44 5.21 -10.22
N GLN A 72 12.70 4.91 -10.50
CA GLN A 72 13.61 4.23 -9.58
C GLN A 72 14.97 4.90 -9.69
N GLU A 73 15.59 5.19 -8.56
CA GLU A 73 16.87 5.86 -8.41
C GLU A 73 17.73 5.05 -7.44
N ASN A 74 18.94 4.68 -7.89
CA ASN A 74 19.85 3.79 -7.16
C ASN A 74 19.23 2.40 -6.80
N LEU A 75 18.23 1.95 -7.56
CA LEU A 75 17.63 0.61 -7.47
C LEU A 75 17.78 -0.16 -8.79
N GLU A 76 18.10 -1.45 -8.66
CA GLU A 76 18.01 -2.38 -9.78
C GLU A 76 16.57 -2.84 -9.99
N ASP A 77 16.17 -3.09 -11.26
CA ASP A 77 14.84 -3.62 -11.61
C ASP A 77 14.46 -4.89 -10.83
N ASN A 78 15.46 -5.71 -10.48
CA ASN A 78 15.25 -6.91 -9.67
C ASN A 78 14.76 -6.59 -8.25
N ASP A 79 15.34 -5.58 -7.61
CA ASP A 79 14.92 -5.14 -6.27
C ASP A 79 13.54 -4.52 -6.31
N VAL A 80 13.26 -3.69 -7.33
CA VAL A 80 11.94 -3.08 -7.49
C VAL A 80 10.87 -4.14 -7.74
N THR A 81 11.17 -5.14 -8.56
CA THR A 81 10.28 -6.30 -8.76
C THR A 81 10.06 -7.06 -7.46
N GLY A 82 11.09 -7.19 -6.61
CA GLY A 82 10.97 -7.76 -5.27
C GLY A 82 10.01 -6.97 -4.38
N ILE A 83 10.11 -5.63 -4.39
CA ILE A 83 9.23 -4.73 -3.62
C ILE A 83 7.78 -4.87 -4.10
N ILE A 84 7.54 -4.90 -5.41
CA ILE A 84 6.19 -5.09 -5.97
C ILE A 84 5.62 -6.44 -5.54
N ASN A 85 6.40 -7.52 -5.67
CA ASN A 85 5.94 -8.84 -5.24
C ASN A 85 5.60 -8.87 -3.74
N LEU A 86 6.38 -8.20 -2.90
CA LEU A 86 6.08 -8.10 -1.46
C LEU A 86 4.79 -7.30 -1.20
N LEU A 87 4.59 -6.18 -1.91
CA LEU A 87 3.36 -5.39 -1.83
C LEU A 87 2.15 -6.18 -2.31
N GLU A 88 2.28 -6.89 -3.44
CA GLU A 88 1.23 -7.77 -3.96
C GLU A 88 0.90 -8.90 -2.98
N GLN A 89 1.91 -9.54 -2.39
CA GLN A 89 1.69 -10.56 -1.36
C GLN A 89 0.99 -9.99 -0.14
N GLN A 90 1.45 -8.86 0.41
CA GLN A 90 0.78 -8.24 1.55
C GLN A 90 -0.63 -7.79 1.21
N ALA A 91 -0.84 -7.25 0.02
CA ALA A 91 -2.17 -6.86 -0.43
C ALA A 91 -3.06 -8.09 -0.59
N GLU A 92 -2.59 -9.17 -1.20
CA GLU A 92 -3.33 -10.43 -1.37
C GLU A 92 -3.63 -11.11 -0.03
N GLU A 93 -2.70 -11.08 0.93
CA GLU A 93 -2.94 -11.58 2.28
C GLU A 93 -3.95 -10.72 3.06
N ASN A 94 -4.06 -9.43 2.74
CA ASN A 94 -5.07 -8.54 3.31
C ASN A 94 -6.33 -8.38 2.41
N LEU A 95 -6.34 -8.97 1.21
CA LEU A 95 -7.47 -8.93 0.29
C LEU A 95 -8.64 -9.72 0.89
N GLY A 96 -9.83 -9.13 0.81
CA GLY A 96 -11.02 -9.71 1.44
C GLY A 96 -11.02 -9.67 2.97
N MET A 97 -9.99 -9.11 3.60
CA MET A 97 -9.87 -8.96 5.04
C MET A 97 -9.50 -7.53 5.39
N HIS A 98 -10.49 -6.63 5.26
CA HIS A 98 -10.56 -5.29 5.85
C HIS A 98 -9.31 -4.89 6.66
N PRO A 99 -8.43 -3.98 6.18
CA PRO A 99 -7.17 -3.64 6.87
C PRO A 99 -7.38 -3.16 8.32
N LEU A 100 -8.60 -2.72 8.66
CA LEU A 100 -9.03 -2.30 10.00
C LEU A 100 -9.59 -3.41 10.91
N LYS A 101 -9.67 -4.68 10.49
CA LYS A 101 -10.22 -5.78 11.32
C LYS A 101 -9.21 -6.69 12.00
N ARG A 102 -7.91 -6.39 11.98
CA ARG A 102 -6.91 -7.20 12.72
C ARG A 102 -6.81 -6.91 14.22
N SER A 103 -7.59 -5.96 14.76
CA SER A 103 -7.53 -5.60 16.18
C SER A 103 -8.43 -6.39 17.13
N ASP A 104 -9.15 -7.44 16.67
CA ASP A 104 -10.11 -8.14 17.54
C ASP A 104 -10.16 -9.67 17.45
N SER A 105 -9.17 -10.35 16.87
CA SER A 105 -9.19 -11.82 16.87
C SER A 105 -7.83 -12.46 17.00
N LYS A 106 -7.23 -12.31 18.18
CA LYS A 106 -6.32 -13.33 18.71
C LYS A 106 -6.33 -13.37 20.24
N GLN A 107 -7.38 -13.91 20.83
CA GLN A 107 -7.30 -14.78 22.02
C GLN A 107 -8.52 -15.72 22.06
N GLU A 108 -8.57 -16.72 21.16
CA GLU A 108 -9.24 -17.97 21.51
C GLU A 108 -8.26 -18.86 22.28
N GLY A 109 -8.71 -19.47 23.37
CA GLY A 109 -8.06 -20.65 23.95
C GLY A 109 -7.65 -20.56 25.41
N LYS A 110 -8.59 -20.38 26.34
CA LYS A 110 -8.56 -21.15 27.59
C LYS A 110 -9.89 -21.85 27.81
N MET A 111 -9.80 -23.15 27.61
CA MET A 111 -10.77 -24.22 27.73
C MET A 111 -11.67 -24.18 28.97
N ALA A 112 -12.87 -24.72 28.74
CA ALA A 112 -13.90 -25.03 29.72
C ALA A 112 -13.50 -26.15 30.70
N TRP A 113 -14.11 -26.04 31.90
CA TRP A 113 -14.12 -26.91 33.09
C TRP A 113 -12.93 -26.80 34.04
#